data_AF-A0A4Q7BN62-F1
#
_entry.id   AF-A0A4Q7BN62-F1
#
_cell.length_a   1.000
_cell.length_b   1.000
_cell.length_c   1.000
_cell.angle_alpha   90.00
_cell.angle_beta   90.00
_cell.angle_gamma   90.00
#
_symmetry.space_group_name_H-M   'P 1'
#
loop_
_entity.id
_entity.type
_entity.pdbx_description
1 polymer ?
#
loop_
_entity_poly.entity_id
_entity_poly.type
_entity_poly.pdbx_seq_one_letter_code
_entity_poly.pdbx_strand_id
1 'polypeptide(L)'
;MNILPIFATLQNSPVKDLVQNRIYEDVAPHKTKFPYVVWQLIGGVPNHNLDCTPKIDHLTFQVVVYDTQATRASNIRKAISVVLDPLCTITNLHPNHVERIADTNIFGRGFDANWWFDR
;
A
#
# COMPACT_ATOMS: atom_id res chain seq x y z
N MET A 1 -5.53 4.50 -15.22
CA MET A 1 -6.65 3.62 -14.84
C MET A 1 -6.09 2.65 -13.85
N ASN A 2 -6.60 2.68 -12.63
CA ASN A 2 -5.96 2.03 -11.51
C ASN A 2 -6.52 0.61 -11.36
N ILE A 3 -5.70 -0.43 -11.60
CA ILE A 3 -6.16 -1.82 -11.71
C ILE A 3 -6.58 -2.39 -10.36
N LEU A 4 -5.93 -1.97 -9.26
CA LEU A 4 -6.24 -2.46 -7.93
C LEU A 4 -7.19 -1.50 -7.19
N PRO A 5 -8.20 -2.00 -6.45
CA PRO A 5 -9.13 -1.16 -5.70
C PRO A 5 -8.53 -0.65 -4.37
N ILE A 6 -7.20 -0.58 -4.20
CA ILE A 6 -6.54 -0.23 -2.93
C ILE A 6 -7.06 1.11 -2.38
N PHE A 7 -7.04 2.15 -3.21
CA PHE A 7 -7.53 3.47 -2.81
C PHE A 7 -8.99 3.39 -2.34
N ALA A 8 -9.88 2.83 -3.15
CA ALA A 8 -11.31 2.74 -2.84
C ALA A 8 -11.59 1.92 -1.57
N THR A 9 -10.89 0.79 -1.39
CA THR A 9 -11.01 -0.05 -0.19
C THR A 9 -10.58 0.71 1.07
N LEU A 10 -9.43 1.37 1.04
CA LEU A 10 -8.94 2.12 2.20
C LEU A 10 -9.80 3.36 2.49
N GLN A 11 -10.25 4.05 1.43
CA GLN A 11 -11.15 5.20 1.48
C GLN A 11 -12.51 4.88 2.13
N ASN A 12 -12.99 3.64 1.96
CA ASN A 12 -14.25 3.16 2.52
C ASN A 12 -14.08 2.45 3.88
N SER A 13 -12.88 2.50 4.47
CA SER A 13 -12.58 1.87 5.75
C SER A 13 -12.28 2.92 6.84
N PRO A 14 -12.22 2.53 8.13
CA PRO A 14 -11.80 3.43 9.21
C PRO A 14 -10.37 3.99 9.06
N VAL A 15 -9.54 3.39 8.19
CA VAL A 15 -8.18 3.89 7.90
C VAL A 15 -8.20 5.32 7.39
N LYS A 16 -9.22 5.72 6.62
CA LYS A 16 -9.33 7.07 6.04
C LYS A 16 -9.21 8.15 7.11
N ASP A 17 -9.75 7.91 8.30
CA ASP A 17 -9.77 8.90 9.40
C ASP A 17 -8.40 8.95 10.09
N LEU A 18 -7.69 7.82 10.18
CA LEU A 18 -6.33 7.74 10.74
C LEU A 18 -5.31 8.57 9.94
N VAL A 19 -5.52 8.66 8.63
CA VAL A 19 -4.62 9.37 7.70
C VAL A 19 -5.25 10.63 7.11
N GLN A 20 -6.41 11.05 7.63
CA GLN A 20 -7.12 12.25 7.18
C GLN A 20 -7.30 12.30 5.66
N ASN A 21 -7.71 11.18 5.08
CA ASN A 21 -7.93 11.02 3.64
C ASN A 21 -6.68 11.15 2.76
N ARG A 22 -5.48 11.05 3.34
CA ARG A 22 -4.20 11.16 2.62
C ARG A 22 -3.71 9.79 2.16
N ILE A 23 -4.36 9.28 1.13
CA ILE A 23 -4.04 8.01 0.48
C ILE A 23 -3.71 8.32 -0.98
N TYR A 24 -2.50 7.99 -1.41
CA TYR A 24 -2.01 8.32 -2.74
C TYR A 24 -1.49 7.08 -3.46
N GLU A 25 -1.70 7.08 -4.77
CA GLU A 25 -1.07 6.13 -5.69
C GLU A 25 0.28 6.71 -6.14
N ASP A 26 1.33 5.88 -6.12
CA ASP A 26 2.71 6.13 -6.53
C ASP A 26 3.46 7.23 -5.77
N VAL A 27 2.92 8.44 -5.70
CA VAL A 27 3.57 9.60 -5.10
C VAL A 27 2.58 10.49 -4.36
N ALA A 28 2.94 10.86 -3.13
CA ALA A 28 2.22 11.88 -2.38
C ALA A 28 2.58 13.29 -2.90
N PRO A 29 1.62 14.24 -2.98
CA PRO A 29 1.91 15.62 -3.33
C PRO A 29 3.00 16.24 -2.45
N HIS A 30 3.74 17.20 -3.02
CA HIS A 30 4.77 17.90 -2.27
C HIS A 30 4.20 18.56 -1.00
N LYS A 31 4.93 18.47 0.11
CA LYS A 31 4.52 18.99 1.45
C LYS A 31 3.24 18.33 2.01
N THR A 32 2.92 17.10 1.61
CA THR A 32 1.87 16.31 2.26
C THR A 32 2.14 16.19 3.75
N LYS A 33 1.11 16.45 4.56
CA LYS A 33 1.20 16.37 6.02
C LYS A 33 1.13 14.91 6.49
N PHE A 34 1.90 14.58 7.52
CA PHE A 34 1.86 13.27 8.16
C PHE A 34 0.64 13.09 9.08
N PRO A 35 0.14 11.85 9.26
CA PRO A 35 0.52 10.65 8.50
C PRO A 35 -0.14 10.64 7.11
N TYR A 36 0.46 9.89 6.18
CA TYR A 36 -0.14 9.59 4.88
C TYR A 36 0.27 8.19 4.39
N VAL A 37 -0.46 7.69 3.40
CA VAL A 37 -0.23 6.38 2.79
C VAL A 37 0.11 6.59 1.33
N VAL A 38 1.14 5.88 0.87
CA VAL A 38 1.41 5.69 -0.56
C VAL A 38 1.29 4.21 -0.85
N TRP A 39 0.69 3.88 -1.99
CA TRP A 39 0.71 2.53 -2.52
C TRP A 39 1.12 2.56 -3.98
N GLN A 40 1.78 1.51 -4.43
CA GLN A 40 2.27 1.40 -5.80
C GLN A 40 2.30 -0.07 -6.24
N LEU A 41 2.18 -0.30 -7.54
CA LEU A 41 2.50 -1.60 -8.12
C LEU A 41 4.02 -1.77 -8.16
N ILE A 42 4.51 -2.89 -7.65
CA ILE A 42 5.95 -3.22 -7.66
C ILE A 42 6.26 -4.43 -8.53
N GLY A 43 5.24 -5.11 -9.04
CA GLY A 43 5.41 -6.22 -9.95
C GLY A 43 4.08 -6.81 -10.39
N GLY A 44 4.17 -7.76 -11.31
CA GLY A 44 3.05 -8.57 -11.73
C GLY A 44 3.48 -9.56 -12.79
N VAL A 45 2.96 -10.77 -12.70
CA VAL A 45 3.21 -11.82 -13.68
C VAL A 45 1.90 -12.08 -14.42
N PRO A 46 1.80 -11.75 -15.71
CA PRO A 46 0.68 -12.18 -16.50
C PRO A 46 0.82 -13.68 -16.74
N ASN A 47 -0.15 -14.48 -16.29
CA ASN A 47 -0.10 -15.92 -16.48
C ASN A 47 -0.46 -16.26 -17.93
N HIS A 48 0.56 -16.44 -18.78
CA HIS A 48 0.39 -16.78 -20.20
C HIS A 48 0.28 -18.29 -20.38
N ASN A 49 -0.80 -18.76 -21.00
CA ASN A 49 -0.89 -20.11 -21.56
C ASN A 49 -0.80 -20.00 -23.09
N LEU A 50 -0.06 -20.91 -23.75
CA LEU A 50 0.07 -20.91 -25.22
C LEU A 50 -1.29 -21.11 -25.93
N ASP A 51 -2.25 -21.73 -25.24
CA ASP A 51 -3.54 -22.11 -25.79
C ASP A 51 -4.68 -21.11 -25.50
N CYS A 52 -4.47 -20.09 -24.66
CA CYS A 52 -5.54 -19.18 -24.22
C CYS A 52 -5.01 -17.80 -23.81
N THR A 53 -5.86 -16.78 -23.96
CA THR A 53 -5.67 -15.45 -23.36
C THR A 53 -5.41 -15.56 -21.84
N PRO A 54 -4.53 -14.72 -21.24
CA PRO A 54 -4.17 -14.82 -19.82
C PRO A 54 -5.41 -14.77 -18.91
N LYS A 55 -5.59 -15.81 -18.09
CA LYS A 55 -6.79 -15.98 -17.25
C LYS A 55 -6.65 -15.41 -15.84
N ILE A 56 -5.42 -15.33 -15.33
CA ILE A 56 -5.16 -14.87 -13.96
C ILE A 56 -4.02 -13.87 -14.03
N ASP A 57 -4.30 -12.66 -13.56
CA ASP A 57 -3.25 -11.70 -13.25
C ASP A 57 -2.90 -11.81 -11.79
N HIS A 58 -1.61 -11.97 -11.54
CA HIS A 58 -1.03 -11.84 -10.23
C HIS A 58 -0.32 -10.50 -10.18
N LEU A 59 -0.81 -9.58 -9.37
CA LEU A 59 -0.20 -8.27 -9.18
C LEU A 59 0.40 -8.16 -7.79
N THR A 60 1.65 -7.71 -7.73
CA THR A 60 2.34 -7.40 -6.48
C THR A 60 2.32 -5.90 -6.27
N PHE A 61 1.82 -5.48 -5.12
CA PHE A 61 1.78 -4.08 -4.72
C PHE A 61 2.46 -3.89 -3.37
N GLN A 62 2.93 -2.67 -3.14
CA GLN A 62 3.51 -2.24 -1.89
C GLN A 62 2.66 -1.12 -1.31
N VAL A 63 2.44 -1.16 0.00
CA VAL A 63 1.83 -0.06 0.76
C VAL A 63 2.82 0.44 1.79
N VAL A 64 3.03 1.75 1.86
CA VAL A 64 3.91 2.38 2.84
C VAL A 64 3.17 3.51 3.54
N VAL A 65 3.15 3.46 4.86
CA VAL A 65 2.71 4.55 5.73
C VAL A 65 3.93 5.39 6.08
N TYR A 66 3.81 6.70 5.90
CA TYR A 66 4.82 7.66 6.32
C TYR A 66 4.32 8.48 7.50
N ASP A 67 5.20 8.66 8.49
CA ASP A 67 4.90 9.42 9.70
C ASP A 67 6.18 9.98 10.34
N THR A 68 6.06 10.99 11.20
CA THR A 68 7.13 11.43 12.10
C THR A 68 7.15 10.65 13.42
N GLN A 69 6.17 9.79 13.65
CA GLN A 69 6.08 8.92 14.84
C GLN A 69 6.07 7.44 14.43
N ALA A 70 7.14 6.71 14.79
CA ALA A 70 7.31 5.31 14.41
C ALA A 70 6.17 4.39 14.88
N THR A 71 5.69 4.58 16.10
CA THR A 71 4.61 3.77 16.69
C THR A 71 3.28 4.01 15.99
N ARG A 72 2.96 5.28 15.66
CA ARG A 72 1.75 5.65 14.92
C ARG A 72 1.79 5.07 13.50
N ALA A 73 2.92 5.16 12.79
CA ALA A 73 3.10 4.54 11.49
C ALA A 73 2.84 3.01 11.53
N SER A 74 3.43 2.31 12.50
CA SER A 74 3.24 0.86 12.66
C SER A 74 1.79 0.48 12.97
N ASN A 75 1.09 1.28 13.79
CA ASN A 75 -0.32 1.05 14.12
C ASN A 75 -1.23 1.26 12.89
N ILE A 76 -0.98 2.32 12.11
CA ILE A 76 -1.72 2.58 10.87
C ILE A 76 -1.45 1.47 9.85
N ARG A 77 -0.19 1.03 9.69
CA ARG A 77 0.15 -0.10 8.82
C ARG A 77 -0.64 -1.35 9.22
N LYS A 78 -0.69 -1.67 10.52
CA LYS A 78 -1.45 -2.81 11.03
C LYS A 78 -2.95 -2.68 10.72
N ALA A 79 -3.53 -1.49 10.89
CA ALA A 79 -4.93 -1.23 10.55
C ALA A 79 -5.20 -1.43 9.04
N ILE A 80 -4.30 -0.96 8.19
CA ILE A 80 -4.35 -1.18 6.74
C ILE A 80 -4.27 -2.67 6.42
N SER A 81 -3.33 -3.40 7.03
CA SER A 81 -3.21 -4.84 6.83
C SER A 81 -4.51 -5.56 7.18
N VAL A 82 -5.16 -5.25 8.30
CA VAL A 82 -6.45 -5.86 8.68
C VAL A 82 -7.55 -5.62 7.64
N VAL A 83 -7.56 -4.44 6.99
CA VAL A 83 -8.54 -4.12 5.94
C VAL A 83 -8.25 -4.87 4.63
N LEU A 84 -6.97 -5.05 4.28
CA LEU A 84 -6.55 -5.64 3.00
C LEU A 84 -6.34 -7.15 3.04
N ASP A 85 -6.03 -7.74 4.20
CA ASP A 85 -5.76 -9.18 4.39
C ASP A 85 -6.89 -10.10 3.85
N PRO A 86 -8.19 -9.76 3.95
CA PRO A 86 -9.25 -10.57 3.34
C PRO A 86 -9.29 -10.54 1.80
N LEU A 87 -8.62 -9.57 1.18
CA LEU A 87 -8.70 -9.29 -0.25
C LEU A 87 -7.41 -9.62 -1.01
N CYS A 88 -6.29 -9.77 -0.30
CA CYS A 88 -4.98 -9.99 -0.88
C CYS A 88 -4.11 -10.81 0.06
N THR A 89 -3.01 -11.36 -0.44
CA THR A 89 -2.05 -12.11 0.38
C THR A 89 -0.87 -11.23 0.73
N ILE A 90 -0.71 -10.85 2.00
CA ILE A 90 0.49 -10.16 2.47
C ILE A 90 1.68 -11.12 2.39
N THR A 91 2.72 -10.73 1.65
CA THR A 91 3.89 -11.58 1.39
C THR A 91 5.15 -11.14 2.11
N ASN A 92 5.22 -9.85 2.48
CA ASN A 92 6.39 -9.30 3.15
C ASN A 92 5.97 -8.15 4.06
N LEU A 93 6.61 -8.00 5.22
CA LEU A 93 6.34 -6.92 6.18
C LEU A 93 7.33 -5.75 6.02
N HIS A 94 7.71 -5.47 4.78
CA HIS A 94 8.64 -4.41 4.39
C HIS A 94 8.00 -3.48 3.36
N PRO A 95 8.46 -2.22 3.23
CA PRO A 95 9.66 -1.64 3.82
C PRO A 95 9.44 -1.14 5.27
N ASN A 96 10.51 -1.19 6.08
CA ASN A 96 10.59 -0.57 7.41
C ASN A 96 11.87 0.23 7.46
N HIS A 97 11.78 1.52 7.15
CA HIS A 97 12.96 2.37 7.05
C HIS A 97 12.76 3.67 7.83
N VAL A 98 13.85 4.42 7.98
CA VAL A 98 13.85 5.77 8.54
C VAL A 98 14.61 6.65 7.58
N GLU A 99 13.98 7.71 7.11
CA GLU A 99 14.63 8.77 6.34
C GLU A 99 14.78 9.98 7.24
N ARG A 100 15.87 10.74 7.07
CA ARG A 100 16.06 12.00 7.79
C ARG A 100 16.02 13.15 6.78
N ILE A 101 15.01 14.00 6.92
CA ILE A 101 14.88 15.23 6.15
C ILE A 101 15.17 16.40 7.09
N ALA A 102 16.31 17.05 6.88
CA ALA A 102 16.88 18.02 7.81
C ALA A 102 16.93 17.44 9.24
N ASP A 103 16.24 18.06 10.19
CA ASP A 103 16.21 17.60 11.59
C ASP A 103 15.06 16.66 11.94
N THR A 104 14.25 16.27 10.95
CA THR A 104 13.05 15.44 11.16
C THR A 104 13.29 14.02 10.69
N ASN A 105 13.02 13.05 11.56
CA ASN A 105 12.96 11.63 11.18
C ASN A 105 11.58 11.30 10.62
N ILE A 106 11.56 10.63 9.48
CA ILE A 106 10.36 10.14 8.82
C ILE A 106 10.45 8.62 8.79
N PHE A 107 9.43 7.97 9.33
CA PHE A 107 9.33 6.54 9.46
C PHE A 107 8.41 6.01 8.36
N GLY A 108 8.99 5.26 7.42
CA GLY A 108 8.25 4.46 6.45
C GLY A 108 7.96 3.08 7.03
N ARG A 109 6.67 2.70 7.12
CA ARG A 109 6.22 1.37 7.60
C ARG A 109 5.26 0.79 6.59
N GLY A 110 5.64 -0.33 6.00
CA GLY A 110 4.91 -0.92 4.88
C GLY A 110 4.89 -2.43 4.87
N PHE A 111 4.26 -2.94 3.83
CA PHE A 111 4.21 -4.35 3.47
C PHE A 111 4.06 -4.49 1.96
N ASP A 112 4.48 -5.64 1.44
CA ASP A 112 4.22 -6.08 0.08
C ASP A 112 3.11 -7.13 0.11
N ALA A 113 2.19 -7.07 -0.84
CA ALA A 113 1.08 -7.99 -0.95
C ALA A 113 0.74 -8.32 -2.40
N ASN A 114 0.10 -9.47 -2.57
CA ASN A 114 -0.29 -10.01 -3.84
C ASN A 114 -1.80 -9.98 -3.98
N TRP A 115 -2.27 -9.38 -5.06
CA TRP A 115 -3.67 -9.40 -5.44
C TRP A 115 -3.89 -10.35 -6.60
N TRP A 116 -4.85 -11.26 -6.43
CA TRP A 116 -5.27 -12.22 -7.43
C TRP A 116 -6.62 -11.81 -7.99
N PHE A 117 -6.74 -11.76 -9.31
CA PHE A 117 -8.03 -11.63 -9.98
C PHE A 117 -8.19 -12.72 -11.03
N ASP A 118 -9.37 -13.32 -11.06
CA ASP A 118 -9.84 -14.04 -12.23
C ASP A 118 -10.29 -12.99 -13.27
N ARG A 119 -9.71 -13.02 -14.46
CA ARG A 119 -10.11 -12.16 -15.60
C ARG A 119 -11.34 -12.70 -16.32
#